data_AF-A0A2Z5TZY5-F1
#
_entry.id   AF-A0A2Z5TZY5-F1
#
_cell.length_a   1.000
_cell.length_b   1.000
_cell.length_c   1.000
_cell.angle_alpha   90.00
_cell.angle_beta   90.00
_cell.angle_gamma   90.00
#
_symmetry.space_group_name_H-M   'P 1'
#
loop_
_entity.id
_entity.type
_entity.pdbx_description
1 polymer ?
#
loop_
_entity_poly.entity_id
_entity_poly.type
_entity_poly.pdbx_seq_one_letter_code
_entity_poly.pdbx_strand_id
1 'polypeptide(L)'
;MFKKKSDTLIIIPAYNEEGSIEAVVNNLESNFPEFDYVVINDGSKDRTSEICHGNGFNIIDLPVNLGLTGAVQTGFKYAYKMNYNQAIQFDGDGQHLPEYIGDLVAEIKKGHDCVIGSRFVSAPKNYSLRMLGNSLISWSIRLTTGQKITDPTSGMRMFNKELIRDFALNVNYTPEPDTISFLIRQGYKIREVQVKMLERQTGQSYLTLSRSIKYMVHMFTSILLIQNFRRK
;
A
#
# COMPACT_ATOMS: atom_id res chain seq x y z
N MET A 1 -13.22 22.67 -1.71
CA MET A 1 -13.74 21.43 -2.32
C MET A 1 -12.64 20.88 -3.22
N PHE A 2 -12.14 19.67 -2.94
CA PHE A 2 -11.06 19.04 -3.72
C PHE A 2 -11.49 18.93 -5.19
N LYS A 3 -10.66 19.42 -6.12
CA LYS A 3 -10.90 19.31 -7.55
C LYS A 3 -9.93 18.28 -8.11
N LYS A 4 -10.46 17.13 -8.54
CA LYS A 4 -9.70 16.07 -9.23
C LYS A 4 -8.92 16.69 -10.40
N LYS A 5 -7.60 16.59 -10.36
CA LYS A 5 -6.69 17.07 -11.42
C LYS A 5 -6.24 15.93 -12.33
N SER A 6 -6.21 14.71 -11.81
CA SER A 6 -5.68 13.54 -12.51
C SER A 6 -6.55 12.31 -12.30
N ASP A 7 -6.29 11.26 -13.09
CA ASP A 7 -6.94 9.96 -12.92
C ASP A 7 -6.30 9.06 -11.86
N THR A 8 -5.22 9.52 -11.22
CA THR A 8 -4.41 8.75 -10.25
C THR A 8 -4.49 9.40 -8.86
N LEU A 9 -4.91 8.64 -7.86
CA LEU A 9 -4.89 9.07 -6.46
C LEU A 9 -3.79 8.36 -5.68
N ILE A 10 -2.97 9.13 -4.96
CA ILE A 10 -2.03 8.64 -3.96
C ILE A 10 -2.74 8.63 -2.60
N ILE A 11 -2.88 7.45 -2.01
CA ILE A 11 -3.46 7.25 -0.68
C ILE A 11 -2.30 7.13 0.32
N ILE A 12 -2.21 8.09 1.24
CA ILE A 12 -1.14 8.17 2.24
C ILE A 12 -1.73 7.87 3.62
N PRO A 13 -1.72 6.61 4.09
CA PRO A 13 -2.11 6.30 5.46
C PRO A 13 -1.07 6.87 6.43
N ALA A 14 -1.53 7.58 7.46
CA ALA A 14 -0.66 8.22 8.45
C ALA A 14 -1.15 7.93 9.88
N TYR A 15 -0.24 7.44 10.73
CA TYR A 15 -0.46 7.31 12.17
C TYR A 15 0.81 7.66 12.92
N ASN A 16 0.82 8.82 13.55
CA ASN A 16 1.98 9.42 14.21
C ASN A 16 3.19 9.61 13.27
N GLU A 17 2.98 10.34 12.18
CA GLU A 17 3.96 10.62 11.13
C GLU A 17 4.39 12.11 11.12
N GLU A 18 4.37 12.79 12.27
CA GLU A 18 4.70 14.23 12.35
C GLU A 18 6.11 14.58 11.82
N GLY A 19 7.05 13.61 11.87
CA GLY A 19 8.43 13.80 11.41
C GLY A 19 8.65 13.64 9.91
N SER A 20 7.68 13.09 9.17
CA SER A 20 7.84 12.66 7.77
C SER A 20 6.76 13.25 6.86
N ILE A 21 5.53 13.42 7.35
CA ILE A 21 4.36 13.72 6.52
C ILE A 21 4.50 15.02 5.72
N GLU A 22 5.07 16.06 6.31
CA GLU A 22 5.28 17.35 5.63
C GLU A 22 6.25 17.24 4.46
N ALA A 23 7.37 16.55 4.65
CA ALA A 23 8.36 16.36 3.59
C ALA A 23 7.80 15.51 2.45
N VAL A 24 7.03 14.46 2.78
CA VAL A 24 6.39 13.58 1.78
C VAL A 24 5.39 14.37 0.93
N VAL A 25 4.48 15.12 1.56
CA VAL A 25 3.45 15.87 0.84
C VAL A 25 4.05 17.03 0.03
N ASN A 26 5.00 17.77 0.60
CA ASN A 26 5.69 18.85 -0.13
C ASN A 26 6.44 18.33 -1.36
N ASN A 27 7.05 17.14 -1.28
CA ASN A 27 7.69 16.51 -2.43
C ASN A 27 6.67 16.20 -3.54
N LEU A 28 5.53 15.61 -3.17
CA LEU A 28 4.45 15.31 -4.12
C LEU A 28 3.91 16.58 -4.78
N GLU A 29 3.62 17.63 -4.02
CA GLU A 29 3.09 18.87 -4.59
C GLU A 29 4.09 19.62 -5.47
N SER A 30 5.37 19.60 -5.11
CA SER A 30 6.40 20.37 -5.82
C SER A 30 6.94 19.64 -7.05
N ASN A 31 7.18 18.34 -6.94
CA ASN A 31 7.89 17.57 -7.97
C ASN A 31 6.97 16.67 -8.80
N PHE A 32 5.79 16.32 -8.28
CA PHE A 32 4.83 15.42 -8.95
C PHE A 32 3.39 15.99 -8.94
N PRO A 33 3.20 17.27 -9.36
CA PRO A 33 1.91 17.95 -9.29
C PRO A 33 0.84 17.33 -10.20
N GLU A 34 1.22 16.42 -11.11
CA GLU A 34 0.33 15.66 -11.96
C GLU A 34 -0.47 14.56 -11.24
N PHE A 35 -0.10 14.20 -10.00
CA PHE A 35 -0.83 13.21 -9.20
C PHE A 35 -1.68 13.89 -8.12
N ASP A 36 -2.89 13.39 -7.95
CA ASP A 36 -3.72 13.77 -6.81
C ASP A 36 -3.31 12.93 -5.59
N TYR A 37 -3.40 13.48 -4.39
CA TYR A 37 -3.12 12.74 -3.16
C TYR A 37 -4.19 13.01 -2.09
N VAL A 38 -4.27 12.09 -1.12
CA VAL A 38 -5.03 12.27 0.11
C VAL A 38 -4.29 11.62 1.28
N VAL A 39 -4.06 12.38 2.34
CA VAL A 39 -3.58 11.88 3.62
C VAL A 39 -4.77 11.32 4.40
N ILE A 40 -4.68 10.08 4.84
CA ILE A 40 -5.67 9.48 5.73
C ILE A 40 -5.06 9.41 7.13
N ASN A 41 -5.41 10.39 7.98
CA ASN A 41 -4.96 10.39 9.36
C ASN A 41 -5.78 9.39 10.18
N ASP A 42 -5.14 8.31 10.61
CA ASP A 42 -5.74 7.20 11.35
C ASP A 42 -5.79 7.46 12.87
N GLY A 43 -6.30 8.63 13.24
CA GLY A 43 -6.43 9.04 14.64
C GLY A 43 -5.08 9.22 15.36
N SER A 44 -4.12 9.90 14.70
CA SER A 44 -2.81 10.22 15.28
C SER A 44 -2.94 10.97 16.62
N LYS A 45 -1.98 10.75 17.51
CA LYS A 45 -1.86 11.39 18.83
C LYS A 45 -0.80 12.49 18.88
N ASP A 46 0.00 12.59 17.82
CA ASP A 46 1.05 13.58 17.65
C ASP A 46 0.55 14.76 16.77
N ARG A 47 1.46 15.56 16.22
CA ARG A 47 1.11 16.74 15.43
C ARG A 47 0.78 16.45 13.96
N THR A 48 0.65 15.19 13.54
CA THR A 48 0.37 14.82 12.13
C THR A 48 -0.82 15.58 11.54
N SER A 49 -1.97 15.61 12.25
CA SER A 49 -3.18 16.30 11.80
C SER A 49 -2.99 17.82 11.77
N GLU A 50 -2.37 18.38 12.83
CA GLU A 50 -2.07 19.81 12.95
C GLU A 50 -1.20 20.30 11.78
N ILE A 51 -0.15 19.55 11.44
CA ILE A 51 0.77 19.85 10.33
C ILE A 51 0.02 19.84 9.00
N CYS A 52 -0.83 18.85 8.76
CA CYS A 52 -1.59 18.77 7.51
C CYS A 52 -2.59 19.91 7.35
N HIS A 53 -3.35 20.23 8.40
CA HIS A 53 -4.30 21.34 8.38
C HIS A 53 -3.58 22.70 8.29
N GLY A 54 -2.48 22.87 9.01
CA GLY A 54 -1.68 24.11 9.02
C GLY A 54 -1.07 24.44 7.65
N ASN A 55 -0.67 23.43 6.89
CA ASN A 55 -0.16 23.59 5.52
C ASN A 55 -1.26 23.55 4.44
N GLY A 56 -2.52 23.27 4.81
CA GLY A 56 -3.62 23.15 3.84
C GLY A 56 -3.55 21.89 2.97
N PHE A 57 -2.89 20.83 3.44
CA PHE A 57 -2.80 19.56 2.74
C PHE A 57 -4.15 18.84 2.66
N ASN A 58 -4.31 18.00 1.64
CA ASN A 58 -5.53 17.21 1.48
C ASN A 58 -5.55 16.06 2.49
N ILE A 59 -6.40 16.17 3.51
CA ILE A 59 -6.47 15.23 4.63
C ILE A 59 -7.91 14.75 4.90
N ILE A 60 -8.02 13.50 5.35
CA ILE A 60 -9.22 12.93 5.98
C ILE A 60 -8.82 12.44 7.37
N ASP A 61 -9.38 13.05 8.41
CA ASP A 61 -9.21 12.60 9.79
C ASP A 61 -10.23 11.51 10.13
N LEU A 62 -9.73 10.35 10.55
CA LEU A 62 -10.55 9.32 11.17
C LEU A 62 -10.76 9.64 12.65
N PRO A 63 -11.99 9.49 13.18
CA PRO A 63 -12.31 9.85 14.56
C PRO A 63 -11.64 8.93 15.60
N VAL A 64 -11.23 7.73 15.17
CA VAL A 64 -10.53 6.73 15.98
C VAL A 64 -9.50 6.02 15.10
N ASN A 65 -8.47 5.44 15.72
CA ASN A 65 -7.52 4.58 15.03
C ASN A 65 -8.20 3.27 14.61
N LEU A 66 -8.27 3.03 13.30
CA LEU A 66 -8.81 1.82 12.68
C LEU A 66 -7.70 0.86 12.19
N GLY A 67 -6.45 1.26 12.33
CA GLY A 67 -5.29 0.57 11.81
C GLY A 67 -5.11 0.76 10.31
N LEU A 68 -3.99 0.27 9.78
CA LEU A 68 -3.60 0.42 8.36
C LEU A 68 -4.72 -0.02 7.40
N THR A 69 -5.41 -1.12 7.69
CA THR A 69 -6.54 -1.60 6.88
C THR A 69 -7.67 -0.57 6.78
N GLY A 70 -8.06 0.04 7.90
CA GLY A 70 -9.13 1.04 7.92
C GLY A 70 -8.72 2.34 7.23
N ALA A 71 -7.48 2.78 7.43
CA ALA A 71 -6.92 3.95 6.76
C ALA A 71 -6.88 3.76 5.23
N VAL A 72 -6.31 2.65 4.76
CA VAL A 72 -6.22 2.33 3.33
C VAL A 72 -7.61 2.15 2.72
N GLN A 73 -8.53 1.45 3.39
CA GLN A 73 -9.91 1.31 2.91
C GLN A 73 -10.62 2.67 2.80
N THR A 74 -10.38 3.59 3.74
CA THR A 74 -10.93 4.96 3.67
C THR A 74 -10.41 5.69 2.44
N GLY A 75 -9.12 5.56 2.13
CA GLY A 75 -8.53 6.06 0.89
C GLY A 75 -9.20 5.47 -0.36
N PHE A 76 -9.45 4.16 -0.41
CA PHE A 76 -10.17 3.54 -1.52
C PHE A 76 -11.62 4.01 -1.63
N LYS A 77 -12.33 4.17 -0.50
CA LYS A 77 -13.68 4.74 -0.48
C LYS A 77 -13.70 6.16 -1.03
N TYR A 78 -12.70 6.97 -0.70
CA TYR A 78 -12.52 8.30 -1.27
C TYR A 78 -12.25 8.21 -2.78
N ALA A 79 -11.30 7.36 -3.20
CA ALA A 79 -10.96 7.13 -4.60
C ALA A 79 -12.18 6.75 -5.45
N TYR A 80 -12.99 5.82 -4.93
CA TYR A 80 -14.22 5.35 -5.54
C TYR A 80 -15.27 6.47 -5.67
N LYS A 81 -15.53 7.21 -4.57
CA LYS A 81 -16.50 8.32 -4.57
C LYS A 81 -16.12 9.45 -5.53
N MET A 82 -14.83 9.71 -5.68
CA MET A 82 -14.29 10.74 -6.58
C MET A 82 -14.04 10.22 -8.01
N ASN A 83 -14.41 8.96 -8.31
CA ASN A 83 -14.31 8.34 -9.63
C ASN A 83 -12.88 8.39 -10.21
N TYR A 84 -11.88 8.05 -9.41
CA TYR A 84 -10.51 7.82 -9.89
C TYR A 84 -10.44 6.53 -10.72
N ASN A 85 -9.55 6.49 -11.70
CA ASN A 85 -9.35 5.31 -12.53
C ASN A 85 -8.28 4.37 -11.97
N GLN A 86 -7.42 4.89 -11.09
CA GLN A 86 -6.39 4.12 -10.40
C GLN A 86 -5.99 4.82 -9.10
N ALA A 87 -5.56 4.03 -8.13
CA ALA A 87 -5.11 4.52 -6.83
C ALA A 87 -3.91 3.73 -6.35
N ILE A 88 -2.98 4.40 -5.70
CA ILE A 88 -1.78 3.81 -5.13
C ILE A 88 -1.79 3.92 -3.61
N GLN A 89 -1.53 2.81 -2.93
CA GLN A 89 -1.14 2.83 -1.53
C GLN A 89 0.31 3.30 -1.43
N PHE A 90 0.56 4.38 -0.69
CA PHE A 90 1.86 5.03 -0.59
C PHE A 90 2.14 5.39 0.87
N ASP A 91 3.03 4.64 1.53
CA ASP A 91 3.37 4.87 2.94
C ASP A 91 3.89 6.30 3.21
N GLY A 92 3.44 6.90 4.32
CA GLY A 92 3.78 8.27 4.73
C GLY A 92 5.15 8.44 5.37
N ASP A 93 5.97 7.39 5.43
CA ASP A 93 7.26 7.36 6.15
C ASP A 93 8.47 7.80 5.31
N GLY A 94 8.23 8.20 4.05
CA GLY A 94 9.24 8.67 3.10
C GLY A 94 10.08 7.57 2.45
N GLN A 95 9.75 6.28 2.64
CA GLN A 95 10.50 5.20 2.00
C GLN A 95 10.19 5.04 0.52
N HIS A 96 8.96 5.32 0.11
CA HIS A 96 8.53 5.20 -1.28
C HIS A 96 8.95 6.43 -2.09
N LEU A 97 9.38 6.19 -3.33
CA LEU A 97 9.81 7.24 -4.25
C LEU A 97 8.71 7.48 -5.28
N PRO A 98 8.13 8.70 -5.36
CA PRO A 98 7.03 8.99 -6.28
C PRO A 98 7.41 8.88 -7.78
N GLU A 99 8.71 8.95 -8.10
CA GLU A 99 9.24 8.81 -9.47
C GLU A 99 8.80 7.50 -10.16
N TYR A 100 8.57 6.43 -9.40
CA TYR A 100 8.12 5.15 -9.94
C TYR A 100 6.61 5.09 -10.21
N ILE A 101 5.82 6.05 -9.73
CA ILE A 101 4.35 6.03 -9.91
C ILE A 101 4.01 5.96 -11.40
N GLY A 102 4.73 6.70 -12.26
CA GLY A 102 4.55 6.66 -13.71
C GLY A 102 4.70 5.26 -14.31
N ASP A 103 5.68 4.48 -13.86
CA ASP A 103 5.90 3.10 -14.32
C ASP A 103 4.75 2.17 -13.90
N LEU A 104 4.25 2.36 -12.67
CA LEU A 104 3.10 1.60 -12.16
C LEU A 104 1.84 1.94 -12.96
N VAL A 105 1.62 3.21 -13.29
CA VAL A 105 0.52 3.67 -14.17
C VAL A 105 0.63 3.01 -15.55
N ALA A 106 1.83 2.93 -16.12
CA ALA A 106 2.03 2.33 -17.43
C ALA A 106 1.62 0.85 -17.46
N GLU A 107 1.90 0.10 -16.40
CA GLU A 107 1.48 -1.31 -16.28
C GLU A 107 -0.03 -1.48 -16.09
N ILE A 108 -0.70 -0.58 -15.34
CA ILE A 108 -2.18 -0.57 -15.26
C ILE A 108 -2.79 -0.35 -16.66
N LYS A 109 -2.24 0.60 -17.43
CA LYS A 109 -2.70 0.89 -18.80
C LYS A 109 -2.51 -0.29 -19.77
N LYS A 110 -1.56 -1.20 -19.50
CA LYS A 110 -1.40 -2.47 -20.25
C LYS A 110 -2.44 -3.53 -19.88
N GLY A 111 -3.34 -3.24 -18.95
CA GLY A 111 -4.42 -4.13 -18.53
C GLY A 111 -4.07 -5.04 -17.35
N HIS A 112 -3.11 -4.64 -16.51
CA HIS A 112 -2.91 -5.25 -15.20
C HIS A 112 -3.87 -4.63 -14.17
N ASP A 113 -4.33 -5.44 -13.22
CA ASP A 113 -5.31 -5.01 -12.23
C ASP A 113 -4.64 -4.45 -10.98
N CYS A 114 -3.52 -5.07 -10.58
CA CYS A 114 -2.70 -4.64 -9.46
C CYS A 114 -1.21 -4.65 -9.86
N VAL A 115 -0.50 -3.56 -9.57
CA VAL A 115 0.93 -3.42 -9.85
C VAL A 115 1.67 -3.12 -8.55
N ILE A 116 2.62 -3.97 -8.21
CA ILE A 116 3.42 -3.87 -7.00
C ILE A 116 4.78 -3.25 -7.34
N GLY A 117 5.13 -2.15 -6.67
CA GLY A 117 6.50 -1.66 -6.65
C GLY A 117 7.35 -2.60 -5.80
N SER A 118 8.15 -3.45 -6.42
CA SER A 118 8.96 -4.48 -5.75
C SER A 118 10.42 -4.07 -5.68
N ARG A 119 11.04 -4.29 -4.52
CA ARG A 119 12.48 -4.07 -4.34
C ARG A 119 13.33 -5.13 -5.03
N PHE A 120 12.77 -6.27 -5.41
CA PHE A 120 13.53 -7.50 -5.68
C PHE A 120 13.24 -8.16 -7.04
N VAL A 121 12.74 -7.39 -8.01
CA VAL A 121 12.50 -7.89 -9.38
C VAL A 121 13.83 -8.18 -10.08
N SER A 122 14.74 -7.20 -10.08
CA SER A 122 16.06 -7.27 -10.71
C SER A 122 17.21 -7.08 -9.71
N ALA A 123 16.91 -6.88 -8.42
CA ALA A 123 17.90 -6.74 -7.36
C ALA A 123 17.89 -7.94 -6.40
N PRO A 124 19.05 -8.34 -5.85
CA PRO A 124 19.12 -9.43 -4.88
C PRO A 124 18.50 -9.03 -3.54
N LYS A 125 18.00 -10.02 -2.80
CA LYS A 125 17.57 -9.84 -1.41
C LYS A 125 18.79 -9.93 -0.49
N ASN A 126 18.93 -8.97 0.42
CA ASN A 126 19.95 -9.02 1.47
C ASN A 126 19.65 -10.15 2.47
N TYR A 127 20.68 -10.68 3.13
CA TYR A 127 20.50 -11.68 4.17
C TYR A 127 20.03 -11.01 5.48
N SER A 128 18.73 -11.07 5.75
CA SER A 128 18.15 -10.67 7.03
C SER A 128 16.92 -11.50 7.37
N LEU A 129 16.55 -11.58 8.66
CA LEU A 129 15.34 -12.27 9.11
C LEU A 129 14.07 -11.72 8.42
N ARG A 130 14.03 -10.40 8.16
CA ARG A 130 12.95 -9.76 7.40
C ARG A 130 12.87 -10.29 5.97
N MET A 131 14.01 -10.46 5.30
CA MET A 131 14.08 -10.98 3.94
C MET A 131 13.80 -12.49 3.85
N LEU A 132 14.12 -13.25 4.90
CA LEU A 132 13.69 -14.63 5.04
C LEU A 132 12.16 -14.71 5.14
N GLY A 133 11.54 -13.90 6.01
CA GLY A 133 10.08 -13.82 6.12
C GLY A 133 9.40 -13.44 4.80
N ASN A 134 9.92 -12.42 4.11
CA ASN A 134 9.43 -12.04 2.79
C ASN A 134 9.55 -13.18 1.76
N SER A 135 10.68 -13.90 1.72
CA SER A 135 10.89 -15.03 0.81
C SER A 135 10.00 -16.22 1.11
N LEU A 136 9.71 -16.45 2.40
CA LEU A 136 8.78 -17.46 2.85
C LEU A 136 7.34 -17.17 2.42
N ILE A 137 6.86 -15.94 2.60
CA ILE A 137 5.54 -15.51 2.11
C ILE A 137 5.46 -15.63 0.58
N SER A 138 6.51 -15.18 -0.13
CA SER A 138 6.65 -15.30 -1.58
C SER A 138 6.53 -16.76 -2.04
N TRP A 139 7.20 -17.68 -1.36
CA TRP A 139 7.10 -19.11 -1.62
C TRP A 139 5.70 -19.66 -1.39
N SER A 140 5.03 -19.27 -0.30
CA SER A 140 3.65 -19.68 -0.04
C SER A 140 2.67 -19.19 -1.11
N ILE A 141 2.77 -17.94 -1.55
CA ILE A 141 1.95 -17.42 -2.66
C ILE A 141 2.20 -18.23 -3.93
N ARG A 142 3.46 -18.52 -4.26
CA ARG A 142 3.78 -19.33 -5.43
C ARG A 142 3.21 -20.74 -5.34
N LEU A 143 3.26 -21.36 -4.16
CA LEU A 143 2.72 -22.70 -3.93
C LEU A 143 1.19 -22.72 -4.12
N THR A 144 0.50 -21.68 -3.66
CA THR A 144 -0.98 -21.64 -3.65
C THR A 144 -1.59 -21.07 -4.92
N THR A 145 -0.84 -20.31 -5.70
CA THR A 145 -1.33 -19.59 -6.90
C THR A 145 -0.59 -19.93 -8.19
N GLY A 146 0.58 -20.56 -8.11
CA GLY A 146 1.47 -20.78 -9.25
C GLY A 146 2.27 -19.55 -9.69
N GLN A 147 1.90 -18.34 -9.24
CA GLN A 147 2.56 -17.10 -9.64
C GLN A 147 3.72 -16.73 -8.70
N LYS A 148 4.85 -16.30 -9.28
CA LYS A 148 5.98 -15.79 -8.52
C LYS A 148 5.79 -14.29 -8.24
N ILE A 149 5.66 -13.93 -6.97
CA ILE A 149 5.68 -12.55 -6.47
C ILE A 149 6.92 -12.40 -5.58
N THR A 150 7.86 -11.55 -5.99
CA THR A 150 9.17 -11.37 -5.37
C THR A 150 9.12 -10.52 -4.10
N ASP A 151 8.23 -9.53 -4.01
CA ASP A 151 8.09 -8.65 -2.84
C ASP A 151 6.64 -8.51 -2.36
N PRO A 152 6.05 -9.57 -1.78
CA PRO A 152 4.66 -9.55 -1.35
C PRO A 152 4.40 -8.66 -0.13
N THR A 153 5.44 -8.14 0.50
CA THR A 153 5.34 -7.24 1.67
C THR A 153 5.48 -5.77 1.31
N SER A 154 5.63 -5.43 0.02
CA SER A 154 5.70 -4.03 -0.40
C SER A 154 4.39 -3.30 -0.10
N GLY A 155 4.48 -2.10 0.47
CA GLY A 155 3.35 -1.19 0.67
C GLY A 155 3.00 -0.38 -0.58
N MET A 156 3.92 -0.27 -1.55
CA MET A 156 3.73 0.46 -2.80
C MET A 156 2.94 -0.39 -3.80
N ARG A 157 1.62 -0.25 -3.81
CA ARG A 157 0.71 -1.03 -4.66
C ARG A 157 -0.28 -0.13 -5.37
N MET A 158 -0.31 -0.19 -6.69
CA MET A 158 -1.26 0.49 -7.56
C MET A 158 -2.40 -0.45 -7.92
N PHE A 159 -3.63 0.06 -7.90
CA PHE A 159 -4.85 -0.67 -8.17
C PHE A 159 -5.64 0.02 -9.27
N ASN A 160 -6.20 -0.75 -10.19
CA ASN A 160 -7.10 -0.24 -11.22
C ASN A 160 -8.48 0.14 -10.63
N LYS A 161 -9.34 0.66 -11.49
CA LYS A 161 -10.69 1.12 -11.14
C LYS A 161 -11.58 0.03 -10.53
N GLU A 162 -11.47 -1.20 -11.03
CA GLU A 162 -12.25 -2.33 -10.54
C GLU A 162 -11.83 -2.71 -9.12
N LEU A 163 -10.52 -2.84 -8.87
CA LEU A 163 -10.02 -3.10 -7.53
C LEU A 163 -10.26 -1.95 -6.56
N ILE A 164 -10.24 -0.69 -7.01
CA ILE A 164 -10.68 0.45 -6.17
C ILE A 164 -12.10 0.22 -5.67
N ARG A 165 -13.03 -0.16 -6.55
CA ARG A 165 -14.42 -0.43 -6.19
C ARG A 165 -14.51 -1.59 -5.19
N ASP A 166 -13.78 -2.67 -5.44
CA ASP A 166 -13.80 -3.87 -4.59
C ASP A 166 -13.28 -3.58 -3.17
N PHE A 167 -12.15 -2.89 -3.06
CA PHE A 167 -11.57 -2.49 -1.77
C PHE A 167 -12.46 -1.47 -1.05
N ALA A 168 -13.12 -0.56 -1.77
CA ALA A 168 -14.02 0.43 -1.19
C ALA A 168 -15.30 -0.19 -0.61
N LEU A 169 -15.86 -1.21 -1.27
CA LEU A 169 -17.18 -1.77 -0.95
C LEU A 169 -17.13 -3.03 -0.08
N ASN A 170 -16.01 -3.75 -0.06
CA ASN A 170 -15.90 -5.02 0.65
C ASN A 170 -14.85 -4.99 1.76
N VAL A 171 -15.14 -5.64 2.88
CA VAL A 171 -14.22 -5.79 4.03
C VAL A 171 -13.17 -6.88 3.84
N ASN A 172 -13.24 -7.62 2.72
CA ASN A 172 -12.35 -8.75 2.47
C ASN A 172 -10.96 -8.36 1.96
N TYR A 173 -10.74 -7.10 1.62
CA TYR A 173 -9.51 -6.64 1.00
C TYR A 173 -8.67 -5.85 1.99
N THR A 174 -7.73 -6.54 2.65
CA THR A 174 -6.76 -5.93 3.55
C THR A 174 -5.48 -5.56 2.77
N PRO A 175 -4.71 -4.54 3.17
CA PRO A 175 -3.43 -4.19 2.54
C PRO A 175 -2.29 -5.16 2.91
N GLU A 176 -2.62 -6.40 3.28
CA GLU A 176 -1.67 -7.42 3.72
C GLU A 176 -1.14 -8.25 2.54
N PRO A 177 -0.04 -8.99 2.71
CA PRO A 177 0.51 -9.88 1.68
C PRO A 177 -0.44 -10.99 1.22
N ASP A 178 -1.31 -11.49 2.09
CA ASP A 178 -2.25 -12.57 1.78
C ASP A 178 -3.33 -12.14 0.77
N THR A 179 -3.68 -10.86 0.74
CA THR A 179 -4.55 -10.28 -0.29
C THR A 179 -3.99 -10.45 -1.70
N ILE A 180 -2.67 -10.47 -1.89
CA ILE A 180 -2.07 -10.77 -3.19
C ILE A 180 -2.44 -12.19 -3.63
N SER A 181 -2.33 -13.17 -2.72
CA SER A 181 -2.74 -14.55 -3.00
C SER A 181 -4.23 -14.64 -3.32
N PHE A 182 -5.06 -13.88 -2.61
CA PHE A 182 -6.50 -13.84 -2.84
C PHE A 182 -6.83 -13.26 -4.23
N LEU A 183 -6.22 -12.12 -4.59
CA LEU A 183 -6.44 -11.45 -5.87
C LEU A 183 -6.08 -12.34 -7.07
N ILE A 184 -4.93 -13.02 -7.02
CA ILE A 184 -4.50 -13.93 -8.11
C ILE A 184 -5.54 -15.05 -8.30
N ARG A 185 -6.12 -15.57 -7.21
CA ARG A 185 -7.14 -16.63 -7.24
C ARG A 185 -8.50 -16.17 -7.75
N GLN A 186 -8.80 -14.88 -7.62
CA GLN A 186 -9.96 -14.29 -8.27
C GLN A 186 -9.76 -14.09 -9.78
N GLY A 187 -8.53 -14.27 -10.27
CA GLY A 187 -8.19 -14.12 -11.68
C GLY A 187 -7.64 -12.74 -12.04
N TYR A 188 -7.37 -11.88 -11.04
CA TYR A 188 -6.75 -10.58 -11.26
C TYR A 188 -5.29 -10.72 -11.72
N LYS A 189 -4.91 -9.90 -12.70
CA LYS A 189 -3.57 -9.85 -13.28
C LYS A 189 -2.67 -8.96 -12.43
N ILE A 190 -1.75 -9.60 -11.71
CA ILE A 190 -0.78 -8.90 -10.86
C ILE A 190 0.57 -8.82 -11.57
N ARG A 191 1.21 -7.63 -11.52
CA ARG A 191 2.56 -7.39 -12.03
C ARG A 191 3.46 -6.78 -10.98
N GLU A 192 4.75 -7.06 -11.06
CA GLU A 192 5.79 -6.37 -10.28
C GLU A 192 6.62 -5.46 -11.18
N VAL A 193 6.92 -4.26 -10.68
CA VAL A 193 7.84 -3.28 -11.27
C VAL A 193 8.99 -3.09 -10.30
N GLN A 194 10.23 -3.05 -10.80
CA GLN A 194 11.38 -2.78 -9.95
C GLN A 194 11.32 -1.34 -9.44
N VAL A 195 11.40 -1.16 -8.13
CA VAL A 195 11.52 0.15 -7.50
C VAL A 195 12.68 0.17 -6.52
N LYS A 196 13.19 1.36 -6.21
CA LYS A 196 14.06 1.58 -5.06
C LYS A 196 13.21 2.10 -3.89
N MET A 197 13.57 1.70 -2.69
CA MET A 197 12.97 2.23 -1.46
C MET A 197 14.10 2.84 -0.62
N LEU A 198 13.85 4.01 -0.05
CA LEU A 198 14.76 4.66 0.87
C LEU A 198 14.69 3.99 2.24
N GLU A 199 15.73 4.21 3.05
CA GLU A 199 15.66 3.90 4.47
C GLU A 199 14.70 4.87 5.15
N ARG A 200 13.91 4.36 6.11
CA ARG A 200 12.99 5.16 6.90
C ARG A 200 13.78 6.22 7.66
N GLN A 201 13.42 7.50 7.50
CA GLN A 201 14.14 8.61 8.10
C GLN A 201 13.77 8.84 9.57
N THR A 202 12.53 8.51 9.97
CA THR A 202 11.98 8.78 11.31
C THR A 202 11.03 7.67 11.79
N GLY A 203 10.91 7.49 13.11
CA GLY A 203 9.95 6.56 13.74
C GLY A 203 10.53 5.18 14.13
N GLN A 204 9.95 4.55 15.16
CA GLN A 204 10.34 3.21 15.61
C GLN A 204 9.60 2.12 14.81
N SER A 205 10.32 1.10 14.34
CA SER A 205 9.70 -0.12 13.81
C SER A 205 9.02 -0.89 14.95
N TYR A 206 7.68 -0.84 15.04
CA TYR A 206 6.83 -1.47 16.08
C TYR A 206 6.94 -3.01 16.22
N LEU A 207 7.80 -3.67 15.44
CA LEU A 207 7.94 -5.12 15.34
C LEU A 207 9.00 -5.66 16.31
N THR A 208 8.55 -6.15 17.48
CA THR A 208 9.36 -7.03 18.33
C THR A 208 9.43 -8.44 17.72
N LEU A 209 10.50 -9.19 17.99
CA LEU A 209 10.74 -10.52 17.42
C LEU A 209 9.53 -11.49 17.60
N SER A 210 8.88 -11.45 18.76
CA SER A 210 7.71 -12.27 19.06
C SER A 210 6.45 -11.88 18.25
N ARG A 211 6.26 -10.58 17.98
CA ARG A 211 5.18 -10.10 17.10
C ARG A 211 5.42 -10.51 15.66
N SER A 212 6.67 -10.44 15.20
CA SER A 212 7.06 -10.90 13.85
C SER A 212 6.78 -12.39 13.64
N ILE A 213 7.06 -13.25 14.62
CA ILE A 213 6.76 -14.69 14.52
C ILE A 213 5.25 -14.94 14.46
N LYS A 214 4.45 -14.30 15.33
CA LYS A 214 2.99 -14.41 15.30
C LYS A 214 2.41 -13.94 13.97
N TYR A 215 2.90 -12.81 13.46
CA TYR A 215 2.53 -12.28 12.15
C TYR A 215 2.81 -13.29 11.03
N MET A 216 4.00 -13.89 11.03
CA MET A 216 4.37 -14.91 10.05
C MET A 216 3.44 -16.12 10.11
N VAL A 217 3.19 -16.68 11.29
CA VAL A 217 2.26 -17.83 11.45
C VAL A 217 0.87 -17.49 10.94
N HIS A 218 0.36 -16.30 11.25
CA HIS A 218 -0.93 -15.83 10.75
C HIS A 218 -0.95 -15.71 9.21
N MET A 219 0.07 -15.09 8.60
CA MET A 219 0.18 -14.98 7.14
C MET A 219 0.25 -16.34 6.45
N PHE A 220 1.03 -17.28 6.97
CA PHE A 220 1.08 -18.64 6.43
C PHE A 220 -0.26 -19.36 6.54
N THR A 221 -0.90 -19.28 7.70
CA THR A 221 -2.20 -19.90 7.95
C THR A 221 -3.24 -19.31 7.00
N SER A 222 -3.22 -17.99 6.81
CA SER A 222 -4.10 -17.30 5.88
C SER A 222 -3.87 -17.79 4.45
N ILE A 223 -2.65 -17.66 3.93
CA ILE A 223 -2.33 -17.98 2.53
C ILE A 223 -2.53 -19.46 2.22
N LEU A 224 -2.06 -20.37 3.08
CA LEU A 224 -2.07 -21.81 2.84
C LEU A 224 -3.42 -22.47 3.13
N LEU A 225 -4.18 -21.97 4.12
CA LEU A 225 -5.40 -22.62 4.59
C LEU A 225 -6.64 -21.78 4.33
N ILE A 226 -6.67 -20.52 4.79
CA ILE A 226 -7.90 -19.71 4.79
C ILE A 226 -8.25 -19.22 3.38
N GLN A 227 -7.28 -18.72 2.63
CA GLN A 227 -7.52 -18.17 1.29
C GLN A 227 -7.98 -19.25 0.29
N ASN A 228 -7.88 -20.55 0.62
CA ASN A 228 -8.49 -21.64 -0.16
C ASN A 228 -10.01 -21.69 -0.01
N PHE A 229 -10.53 -21.32 1.17
CA PHE A 229 -11.94 -21.42 1.51
C PHE A 229 -12.66 -20.07 1.48
N ARG A 230 -11.92 -18.98 1.27
CA ARG A 230 -12.49 -17.64 1.17
C ARG A 230 -13.34 -17.56 -0.10
N ARG A 231 -14.65 -17.44 0.09
CA ARG A 231 -15.62 -17.34 -1.01
C ARG A 231 -15.30 -16.12 -1.89
N LYS A 232 -15.49 -16.30 -3.20
CA LYS A 232 -15.50 -15.23 -4.18
C LYS A 232 -16.61 -14.24 -3.88
#